data_AF-A0A2I0ASN3-F1
#
_entry.id   AF-A0A2I0ASN3-F1
#
_cell.length_a   1.000
_cell.length_b   1.000
_cell.length_c   1.000
_cell.angle_alpha   90.00
_cell.angle_beta   90.00
_cell.angle_gamma   90.00
#
_symmetry.space_group_name_H-M   'P 1'
#
loop_
_entity.id
_entity.type
_entity.pdbx_description
1 polymer ?
#
loop_
_entity_poly.entity_id
_entity_poly.type
_entity_poly.pdbx_seq_one_letter_code
_entity_poly.pdbx_strand_id
1 'polypeptide(L)' 'MNIVSFAVIRANSSYNAILGRTTLNSFGMVISTPHICTKFPTSSGVVTIRGDVR' A
#
# COMPACT_ATOMS: atom_id res chain seq x y z
N MET A 1 -9.44 11.57 -7.54
CA MET A 1 -8.38 10.53 -7.48
C MET A 1 -7.16 11.18 -6.88
N ASN A 2 -6.66 10.71 -5.73
CA ASN A 2 -5.49 11.33 -5.11
C ASN A 2 -4.21 10.83 -5.78
N ILE A 3 -3.34 11.76 -6.17
CA ILE A 3 -2.04 11.47 -6.77
C ILE A 3 -0.98 11.62 -5.68
N VAL A 4 -0.11 10.63 -5.53
CA VAL A 4 0.96 10.63 -4.54
C VAL A 4 2.29 10.52 -5.26
N SER A 5 3.23 11.40 -4.93
CA SER A 5 4.61 11.31 -5.42
C SER A 5 5.44 10.40 -4.51
N PHE A 6 6.30 9.58 -5.10
CA PHE A 6 7.23 8.71 -4.35
C PHE A 6 8.57 8.62 -5.08
N ALA A 7 9.63 8.32 -4.32
CA ALA A 7 10.96 8.09 -4.88
C ALA A 7 11.09 6.63 -5.34
N VAL A 8 11.70 6.43 -6.51
CA VAL A 8 12.10 5.11 -7.00
C VAL A 8 13.58 4.93 -6.75
N ILE A 9 13.93 3.92 -5.95
CA ILE A 9 15.31 3.62 -5.59
C ILE A 9 15.65 2.18 -5.99
N ARG A 10 16.84 1.98 -6.54
CA ARG A 10 17.39 0.63 -6.76
C ARG A 10 18.10 0.20 -5.48
N ALA A 11 17.45 -0.63 -4.69
CA ALA A 11 17.98 -1.13 -3.42
C ALA A 11 17.72 -2.64 -3.28
N ASN A 12 18.66 -3.35 -2.63
CA ASN A 12 18.41 -4.72 -2.19
C ASN A 12 17.54 -4.66 -0.93
N SER A 13 16.24 -4.92 -1.07
CA SER A 13 15.24 -4.76 -0.01
C SER A 13 14.27 -5.93 -0.03
N SER A 14 13.84 -6.38 1.14
CA SER A 14 12.75 -7.35 1.28
C SER A 14 11.38 -6.75 0.97
N TYR A 15 11.28 -5.42 0.84
CA TYR A 15 10.03 -4.70 0.57
C TYR A 15 10.03 -4.08 -0.83
N ASN A 16 8.93 -4.29 -1.56
CA ASN A 16 8.70 -3.71 -2.88
C ASN A 16 8.37 -2.21 -2.84
N ALA A 17 7.72 -1.76 -1.75
CA ALA A 17 7.36 -0.36 -1.55
C ALA A 17 7.26 -0.05 -0.06
N ILE A 18 7.66 1.15 0.33
CA ILE A 18 7.48 1.68 1.69
C ILE A 18 6.53 2.86 1.60
N LEU A 19 5.35 2.71 2.19
CA LEU A 19 4.31 3.73 2.15
C LEU A 19 4.20 4.39 3.52
N GLY A 20 4.39 5.72 3.55
CA GLY A 20 4.22 6.51 4.76
C GLY A 20 2.75 6.77 5.08
N ARG A 21 2.50 7.34 6.27
CA ARG A 21 1.16 7.72 6.76
C ARG A 21 0.42 8.66 5.79
N THR A 22 1.13 9.60 5.16
CA THR A 22 0.53 10.52 4.19
C THR A 22 -0.12 9.76 3.03
N THR A 23 0.59 8.78 2.48
CA THR A 23 0.10 7.93 1.39
C THR A 23 -1.08 7.08 1.83
N LEU A 24 -0.99 6.47 3.01
CA LEU A 24 -2.08 5.66 3.57
C LEU A 24 -3.36 6.48 3.74
N ASN A 25 -3.25 7.67 4.34
CA ASN A 25 -4.40 8.56 4.55
C ASN A 25 -4.97 9.07 3.22
N SER A 26 -4.10 9.42 2.28
CA SER A 26 -4.49 9.90 0.95
C SER A 26 -5.32 8.87 0.17
N PHE A 27 -5.00 7.58 0.32
CA PHE A 27 -5.74 6.50 -0.35
C PHE A 27 -6.88 5.92 0.49
N GLY A 28 -7.06 6.36 1.74
CA GLY A 28 -8.02 5.72 2.65
C GLY A 28 -7.68 4.25 2.90
N MET A 29 -6.39 3.94 3.04
CA MET A 29 -5.90 2.57 3.19
C MET A 29 -6.19 2.03 4.59
N VAL A 30 -6.66 0.78 4.64
CA VAL A 30 -6.84 0.00 5.87
C VAL A 30 -5.87 -1.17 5.84
N ILE A 31 -4.95 -1.20 6.80
CA ILE A 31 -3.97 -2.26 6.97
C ILE A 31 -4.50 -3.26 8.00
N SER A 32 -4.47 -4.53 7.66
CA SER A 32 -4.77 -5.63 8.57
C SER A 32 -3.53 -6.49 8.74
N THR A 33 -2.85 -6.31 9.88
CA THR A 33 -1.68 -7.12 10.24
C THR A 33 -2.01 -8.60 10.44
N PRO A 34 -3.14 -9.02 11.05
CA PRO A 34 -3.44 -10.44 11.22
C PRO A 34 -3.63 -11.18 9.89
N HIS A 35 -4.10 -10.47 8.87
CA HIS A 35 -4.36 -11.03 7.54
C HIS A 35 -3.25 -10.70 6.54
N ILE A 36 -2.18 -10.03 6.98
CA ILE A 36 -1.05 -9.57 6.17
C ILE A 36 -1.56 -8.94 4.86
N CYS A 37 -2.53 -8.02 4.98
CA CYS A 37 -3.16 -7.41 3.82
C CYS A 37 -3.49 -5.94 4.04
N THR A 38 -3.58 -5.21 2.94
CA THR A 38 -4.01 -3.81 2.91
C THR A 38 -5.12 -3.65 1.89
N LYS A 39 -6.14 -2.86 2.23
CA LYS A 39 -7.27 -2.55 1.35
C LYS A 39 -7.41 -1.05 1.16
N PHE A 40 -7.89 -0.64 -0.01
CA PHE A 40 -8.25 0.76 -0.27
C PHE A 40 -9.31 0.88 -1.36
N PRO A 41 -10.16 1.92 -1.30
CA PRO A 41 -11.15 2.20 -2.32
C PRO A 41 -10.51 2.72 -3.61
N THR A 42 -11.12 2.36 -4.73
CA THR A 42 -10.87 2.88 -6.07
C THR A 42 -12.21 3.17 -6.74
N SER A 43 -12.21 3.86 -7.89
CA SER A 43 -13.44 4.10 -8.66
C SER A 43 -14.15 2.81 -9.10
N SER A 44 -13.43 1.69 -9.16
CA SER A 44 -13.94 0.40 -9.63
C SER A 44 -14.21 -0.60 -8.48
N GLY A 45 -14.08 -0.18 -7.22
CA GLY A 45 -14.28 -1.03 -6.05
C GLY A 45 -13.10 -1.03 -5.08
N VAL A 46 -12.98 -2.05 -4.24
CA VAL A 46 -11.92 -2.14 -3.23
C VAL A 46 -10.78 -3.01 -3.73
N VAL A 47 -9.59 -2.43 -3.82
CA VAL A 47 -8.36 -3.19 -4.10
C VAL A 47 -7.84 -3.80 -2.81
N THR A 48 -7.39 -5.04 -2.88
CA THR A 48 -6.70 -5.74 -1.78
C THR A 48 -5.28 -6.10 -2.22
N ILE A 49 -4.29 -5.58 -1.53
CA ILE A 49 -2.89 -5.99 -1.64
C ILE A 49 -2.62 -6.98 -0.52
N ARG A 50 -2.20 -8.20 -0.86
CA ARG A 50 -1.75 -9.19 0.12
C ARG A 50 -0.23 -9.15 0.19
N GLY A 51 0.31 -9.16 1.39
CA GLY A 51 1.73 -9.44 1.57
C GLY A 51 2.01 -10.91 1.29
N ASP A 52 3.28 -11.21 1.06
CA ASP A 52 3.74 -12.59 0.91
C ASP A 52 3.61 -13.30 2.27
N VAL A 53 2.83 -14.37 2.29
CA VAL A 53 2.70 -15.26 3.44
C VAL A 53 3.57 -16.46 3.11
N ARG A 54 4.80 -16.44 3.65
CA ARG A 54 5.64 -17.64 3.67
C ARG A 54 4.99 -18.74 4.51
#